data_AF-A0AAV3ZZQ4-F1
#
_entry.id   AF-A0AAV3ZZQ4-F1
#
_cell.length_a   1.000
_cell.length_b   1.000
_cell.length_c   1.000
_cell.angle_alpha   90.00
_cell.angle_beta   90.00
_cell.angle_gamma   90.00
#
_symmetry.space_group_name_H-M   'P 1'
#
loop_
_entity.id
_entity.type
_entity.pdbx_description
1 polymer ?
#
loop_
_entity_poly.entity_id
_entity_poly.type
_entity_poly.pdbx_seq_one_letter_code
_entity_poly.pdbx_strand_id
1 'polypeptide(L)'
;MASLGYIDEDKEETGEQPQIEFYQHTATQNYKNAKIDEDLTPVQKLEVRQVLEKHSNVLTDVPGKTDILKHEIRLTDNKPFRVTQYATPFRAKAAIQKELNSMLEQDILDHQVVHIAHP
;
A
#
# COMPACT_ATOMS: atom_id res chain seq x y z
N MET A 1 -16.50 -17.78 -33.78
CA MET A 1 -17.60 -17.40 -32.88
C MET A 1 -17.07 -17.44 -31.46
N ALA A 2 -16.74 -16.28 -30.89
CA ALA A 2 -16.25 -16.22 -29.51
C ALA A 2 -17.47 -16.23 -28.58
N SER A 3 -17.53 -17.24 -27.72
CA SER A 3 -18.52 -17.35 -26.64
C SER A 3 -18.31 -16.18 -25.68
N LEU A 4 -19.24 -15.23 -25.72
CA LEU A 4 -19.35 -14.17 -24.73
C LEU A 4 -19.91 -14.83 -23.46
N GLY A 5 -19.04 -15.18 -22.53
CA GLY A 5 -19.46 -15.65 -21.22
C GLY A 5 -20.13 -14.51 -20.46
N TYR A 6 -21.45 -14.52 -20.41
CA TYR A 6 -22.20 -13.74 -19.43
C TYR A 6 -21.90 -14.34 -18.06
N ILE A 7 -21.30 -13.56 -17.17
CA ILE A 7 -21.27 -13.88 -15.74
C ILE A 7 -22.58 -13.31 -15.20
N ASP A 8 -23.50 -14.20 -14.81
CA ASP A 8 -24.75 -13.85 -14.16
C ASP A 8 -24.46 -12.94 -12.96
N GLU A 9 -25.09 -11.76 -12.94
CA GLU A 9 -24.98 -10.78 -11.84
C GLU A 9 -25.72 -11.21 -10.55
N ASP A 10 -26.35 -12.39 -10.53
CA ASP A 10 -27.22 -12.84 -9.45
C ASP A 10 -26.73 -14.13 -8.78
N LYS A 11 -25.49 -14.12 -8.27
CA LYS A 11 -25.12 -15.04 -7.19
C LYS A 11 -24.88 -14.25 -5.91
N GLU A 12 -25.88 -14.30 -5.05
CA GLU A 12 -25.76 -14.05 -3.62
C GLU A 12 -24.76 -15.06 -3.00
N GLU A 13 -23.47 -14.86 -3.23
CA GLU A 13 -22.41 -15.57 -2.51
C GLU A 13 -22.11 -14.80 -1.22
N THR A 14 -22.69 -15.32 -0.13
CA THR A 14 -22.21 -15.34 1.24
C THR A 14 -21.20 -14.26 1.63
N GLY A 15 -21.72 -13.10 2.06
CA GLY A 15 -21.37 -12.43 3.33
C GLY A 15 -19.93 -12.02 3.69
N GLU A 16 -18.88 -12.37 2.94
CA GLU A 16 -17.50 -11.98 3.26
C GLU A 16 -16.98 -10.99 2.23
N GLN A 17 -16.81 -9.74 2.68
CA GLN A 17 -16.12 -8.72 1.90
C GLN A 17 -14.68 -9.20 1.66
N PRO A 18 -14.15 -9.20 0.42
CA PRO A 18 -12.72 -9.39 0.24
C PRO A 18 -12.00 -8.26 0.97
N GLN A 19 -11.34 -8.60 2.07
CA GLN A 19 -10.54 -7.66 2.84
C GLN A 19 -9.23 -7.47 2.08
N ILE A 20 -9.18 -6.41 1.27
CA ILE A 20 -7.92 -5.95 0.70
C ILE A 20 -7.21 -5.20 1.83
N GLU A 21 -6.20 -5.83 2.43
CA GLU A 21 -5.32 -5.17 3.38
C GLU A 21 -4.42 -4.19 2.63
N PHE A 22 -4.56 -2.91 2.93
CA PHE A 22 -3.73 -1.85 2.36
C PHE A 22 -2.66 -1.42 3.36
N TYR A 23 -1.49 -1.07 2.84
CA TYR A 23 -0.45 -0.44 3.65
C TYR A 23 -0.87 0.97 4.05
N GLN A 24 -0.47 1.38 5.25
CA GLN A 24 -0.69 2.76 5.67
C GLN A 24 0.28 3.67 4.94
N HIS A 25 -0.27 4.48 4.06
CA HIS A 25 0.47 5.50 3.35
C HIS A 25 0.65 6.72 4.24
N THR A 26 -0.36 7.12 5.01
CA THR A 26 -0.26 8.29 5.91
C THR A 26 0.12 7.87 7.33
N ALA A 27 0.93 8.70 8.00
CA ALA A 27 1.44 8.38 9.33
C ALA A 27 0.34 8.50 10.38
N THR A 28 -0.07 7.37 10.95
CA THR A 28 -1.07 7.31 12.02
C THR A 28 -0.45 7.08 13.38
N GLN A 29 0.74 6.47 13.42
CA GLN A 29 1.48 6.13 14.63
C GLN A 29 2.95 6.54 14.53
N ASN A 30 3.48 7.09 15.62
CA ASN A 30 4.90 7.42 15.74
C ASN A 30 5.45 7.10 17.14
N TYR A 31 6.71 7.42 17.37
CA TYR A 31 7.40 7.23 18.66
C TYR A 31 6.66 7.78 19.89
N LYS A 32 5.78 8.79 19.75
CA LYS A 32 4.98 9.34 20.86
C LYS A 32 3.82 8.44 21.26
N ASN A 33 3.37 7.56 20.37
CA ASN A 33 2.32 6.58 20.63
C ASN A 33 2.85 5.34 21.37
N ALA A 34 4.17 5.23 21.56
CA ALA A 34 4.78 4.12 22.29
C ALA A 34 4.31 4.09 23.75
N LYS A 35 3.75 2.97 24.19
CA LYS A 35 3.40 2.74 25.59
C LYS A 35 4.66 2.43 26.38
N ILE A 36 4.93 3.23 27.40
CA ILE A 36 6.03 3.01 28.35
C ILE A 36 5.45 2.30 29.57
N ASP A 37 6.10 1.22 29.98
CA ASP A 37 5.69 0.42 31.13
C ASP A 37 5.59 1.25 32.42
N GLU A 38 4.57 0.98 33.23
CA GLU A 38 4.30 1.70 34.47
C GLU A 38 5.28 1.36 35.59
N ASP A 39 5.86 0.15 35.58
CA ASP A 39 6.77 -0.36 36.62
C ASP A 39 8.18 0.21 36.53
N LEU A 40 8.49 0.95 35.47
CA LEU A 40 9.79 1.61 35.29
C LEU A 40 9.97 2.76 36.29
N THR A 41 11.20 2.88 36.81
CA THR A 41 11.58 4.02 37.65
C THR A 41 11.52 5.33 36.84
N PRO A 42 11.36 6.50 37.49
CA PRO A 42 11.32 7.78 36.79
C PRO A 42 12.55 8.04 35.91
N VAL A 43 13.73 7.56 36.34
CA VAL A 43 14.99 7.67 35.59
C VAL A 43 14.94 6.80 34.33
N GLN A 44 14.53 5.55 34.43
CA GLN A 44 14.42 4.65 33.28
C GLN A 44 13.36 5.12 32.28
N LYS A 45 12.24 5.68 32.75
CA LYS A 45 11.23 6.29 31.87
C LYS A 45 11.80 7.46 31.07
N LEU A 46 12.68 8.25 31.66
CA LEU A 46 13.37 9.34 30.98
C LEU A 46 14.33 8.81 29.91
N GLU A 47 15.14 7.80 30.24
CA GLU A 47 16.07 7.15 29.30
C GLU A 47 15.33 6.56 28.10
N VAL A 48 14.22 5.86 28.32
CA VAL A 48 13.38 5.29 27.25
C VAL A 48 12.86 6.40 26.34
N ARG A 49 12.38 7.52 26.90
CA ARG A 49 11.93 8.68 26.08
C ARG A 49 13.05 9.26 25.23
N GLN A 50 14.26 9.39 25.78
CA GLN A 50 15.41 9.89 25.03
C GLN A 50 15.76 8.99 23.84
N VAL A 51 15.69 7.67 24.02
CA VAL A 51 15.91 6.72 22.92
C VAL A 51 14.81 6.84 21.85
N LEU A 52 13.55 6.93 22.26
CA LEU A 52 12.41 7.10 21.35
C LEU A 52 12.52 8.40 20.54
N GLU A 53 12.88 9.51 21.17
CA GLU A 53 13.09 10.79 20.51
C GLU A 53 14.29 10.76 19.55
N LYS A 54 15.40 10.14 19.97
CA LYS A 54 16.60 9.97 19.15
C LYS A 54 16.33 9.21 17.85
N HIS A 55 15.43 8.23 17.88
CA HIS A 55 15.06 7.40 16.73
C HIS A 55 13.70 7.79 16.13
N SER A 56 13.23 9.01 16.41
CA SER A 56 11.93 9.51 15.93
C SER A 56 11.74 9.46 14.43
N ASN A 57 12.83 9.48 13.66
CA ASN A 57 12.83 9.44 12.20
C ASN A 57 12.58 8.04 11.60
N VAL A 58 12.79 6.96 12.36
CA VAL A 58 12.58 5.57 11.89
C VAL A 58 11.38 4.89 12.55
N LEU A 59 10.91 5.43 13.68
CA LEU A 59 9.77 4.90 14.43
C LEU A 59 8.45 5.49 13.92
N THR A 60 8.09 5.14 12.69
CA THR A 60 6.82 5.47 12.04
C THR A 60 6.26 4.23 11.35
N ASP A 61 4.94 4.20 11.21
CA ASP A 61 4.16 3.22 10.46
C ASP A 61 4.21 3.40 8.93
N VAL A 62 4.82 4.49 8.44
CA VAL A 62 4.94 4.78 7.00
C VAL A 62 6.34 4.45 6.48
N PRO A 63 6.45 3.76 5.33
CA PRO A 63 7.75 3.52 4.70
C PRO A 63 8.43 4.83 4.27
N GLY A 64 9.73 4.92 4.51
CA GLY A 64 10.56 6.03 4.00
C GLY A 64 10.95 5.84 2.52
N LYS A 65 11.43 6.92 1.89
CA LYS A 65 12.06 6.88 0.56
C LYS A 65 13.59 6.89 0.68
N THR A 66 14.28 6.18 -0.21
CA THR A 66 15.75 6.20 -0.30
C THR A 66 16.19 6.32 -1.76
N ASP A 67 17.22 7.11 -2.00
CA ASP A 67 17.77 7.36 -3.34
C ASP A 67 19.19 6.75 -3.49
N ILE A 68 19.58 5.86 -2.57
CA ILE A 68 20.91 5.24 -2.51
C ILE A 68 21.15 4.30 -3.69
N LEU A 69 20.11 3.61 -4.16
CA LEU A 69 20.19 2.63 -5.25
C LEU A 69 18.99 2.78 -6.17
N LYS A 70 19.25 2.81 -7.48
CA LYS A 70 18.21 2.70 -8.50
C LYS A 70 18.16 1.26 -9.01
N HIS A 71 16.97 0.68 -9.03
CA HIS A 71 16.76 -0.65 -9.57
C HIS A 71 16.52 -0.60 -11.07
N GLU A 72 17.27 -1.40 -11.85
CA GLU A 72 17.06 -1.59 -13.28
C GLU A 72 16.52 -3.00 -13.52
N ILE A 73 15.38 -3.12 -14.20
CA ILE A 73 14.80 -4.40 -14.60
C ILE A 73 15.38 -4.77 -15.97
N ARG A 74 16.17 -5.84 -16.04
CA ARG A 74 16.73 -6.37 -17.29
C ARG A 74 15.79 -7.40 -17.89
N LEU A 75 15.29 -7.12 -19.09
CA LEU A 75 14.34 -7.98 -19.78
C LEU A 75 15.03 -9.12 -20.52
N THR A 76 14.38 -10.28 -20.56
CA THR A 76 14.78 -11.41 -21.41
C THR A 76 14.21 -11.29 -22.83
N ASP A 77 13.06 -10.63 -22.97
CA ASP A 77 12.39 -10.32 -24.24
C ASP A 77 11.94 -8.84 -24.20
N ASN A 78 12.23 -8.09 -25.25
CA ASN A 78 11.94 -6.66 -25.35
C ASN A 78 10.60 -6.37 -26.04
N LYS A 79 9.84 -7.39 -26.42
CA LYS A 79 8.53 -7.21 -27.05
C LYS A 79 7.49 -6.80 -25.99
N PRO A 80 6.92 -5.58 -26.07
CA PRO A 80 5.87 -5.17 -25.14
C PRO A 80 4.60 -5.98 -25.39
N PHE A 81 3.86 -6.26 -24.32
CA PHE A 81 2.57 -6.94 -24.38
C PHE A 81 1.50 -6.14 -23.64
N ARG A 82 0.26 -6.26 -24.12
CA ARG A 82 -0.89 -5.54 -23.57
C ARG A 82 -2.01 -6.52 -23.32
N VAL A 83 -2.39 -6.68 -22.06
CA VAL A 83 -3.52 -7.51 -21.64
C VAL A 83 -4.68 -6.59 -21.28
N THR A 84 -5.89 -7.00 -21.66
CA THR A 84 -7.14 -6.31 -21.26
C THR A 84 -7.40 -6.54 -19.78
N GLN A 85 -7.62 -5.47 -19.03
CA GLN A 85 -7.93 -5.54 -17.59
C GLN A 85 -9.26 -6.24 -17.34
N TYR A 86 -9.32 -7.03 -16.26
CA TYR A 86 -10.57 -7.63 -15.80
C TYR A 86 -11.50 -6.55 -15.24
N ALA A 87 -12.82 -6.79 -15.33
CA ALA A 87 -13.80 -5.91 -14.75
C ALA A 87 -13.64 -5.87 -13.22
N THR A 88 -13.36 -4.68 -12.66
CA THR A 88 -13.28 -4.50 -11.22
C THR A 88 -14.68 -4.63 -10.59
N PRO A 89 -14.87 -5.50 -9.58
CA PRO A 89 -16.14 -5.61 -8.87
C PRO A 89 -16.57 -4.28 -8.26
N PHE A 90 -17.87 -3.93 -8.38
CA PHE A 90 -18.38 -2.64 -7.89
C PHE A 90 -18.06 -2.39 -6.41
N ARG A 91 -18.13 -3.44 -5.58
CA ARG A 91 -17.82 -3.40 -4.14
C ARG A 91 -16.38 -2.98 -3.85
N ALA A 92 -15.42 -3.31 -4.72
CA ALA A 92 -14.00 -3.02 -4.53
C ALA A 92 -13.56 -1.66 -5.12
N LYS A 93 -14.35 -1.07 -6.04
CA LYS A 93 -13.98 0.16 -6.75
C LYS A 93 -13.65 1.32 -5.81
N ALA A 94 -14.47 1.54 -4.79
CA ALA A 94 -14.28 2.66 -3.85
C ALA A 94 -13.00 2.50 -3.02
N ALA A 95 -12.70 1.28 -2.57
CA ALA A 95 -11.51 0.99 -1.79
C ALA A 95 -10.23 1.15 -2.64
N ILE A 96 -10.23 0.61 -3.85
CA ILE A 96 -9.12 0.74 -4.81
C ILE A 96 -8.90 2.21 -5.18
N GLN A 97 -9.96 2.97 -5.45
CA GLN A 97 -9.83 4.38 -5.80
C GLN A 97 -9.21 5.21 -4.66
N LYS A 98 -9.61 4.94 -3.41
CA LYS A 98 -9.04 5.60 -2.24
C LYS A 98 -7.54 5.33 -2.13
N GLU A 99 -7.13 4.09 -2.35
CA GLU A 99 -5.73 3.68 -2.32
C GLU A 99 -4.91 4.35 -3.42
N LEU A 100 -5.39 4.30 -4.66
CA LEU A 100 -4.71 4.94 -5.79
C LEU A 100 -4.50 6.44 -5.56
N ASN A 101 -5.51 7.14 -5.03
CA ASN A 101 -5.38 8.55 -4.69
C ASN A 101 -4.29 8.77 -3.62
N SER A 102 -4.26 7.94 -2.58
CA SER A 102 -3.23 8.02 -1.54
C SER A 102 -1.83 7.79 -2.11
N MET A 103 -1.64 6.84 -3.02
CA MET A 103 -0.33 6.56 -3.63
C MET A 103 0.10 7.68 -4.59
N LEU A 104 -0.84 8.31 -5.29
CA LEU A 104 -0.58 9.47 -6.15
C LEU A 104 -0.18 10.70 -5.32
N GLU A 105 -0.87 10.98 -4.22
CA GLU A 105 -0.52 12.07 -3.29
C GLU A 105 0.88 11.91 -2.68
N GLN A 106 1.37 10.66 -2.58
CA GLN A 106 2.67 10.33 -2.04
C GLN A 106 3.76 10.17 -3.08
N ASP A 107 3.46 10.44 -4.35
CA ASP A 107 4.43 10.35 -5.44
C ASP A 107 5.06 8.94 -5.49
N ILE A 108 4.23 7.92 -5.25
CA ILE A 108 4.56 6.49 -5.44
C ILE A 108 4.14 6.06 -6.84
N LEU A 109 3.02 6.59 -7.33
CA LEU A 109 2.50 6.39 -8.68
C LEU A 109 2.53 7.71 -9.45
N ASP A 110 2.62 7.59 -10.78
CA ASP A 110 2.58 8.72 -11.71
C ASP A 110 1.76 8.34 -12.97
N HIS A 111 1.20 9.33 -13.65
CA HIS A 111 0.43 9.15 -14.87
C HIS A 111 1.37 9.05 -16.09
N GLN A 112 1.56 7.84 -16.60
CA GLN A 112 2.38 7.61 -17.80
C GLN A 112 1.65 6.82 -18.88
N VAL A 113 1.90 7.20 -20.13
CA VAL A 113 1.45 6.42 -21.29
C VAL A 113 2.46 5.30 -21.52
N VAL A 114 2.06 4.07 -21.21
CA VAL A 114 2.91 2.88 -21.34
C VAL A 114 2.43 1.94 -22.45
N HIS A 115 3.38 1.29 -23.11
CA HIS A 115 3.10 0.27 -24.13
C HIS A 115 2.86 -1.13 -23.51
N ILE A 116 2.99 -1.25 -22.19
CA ILE A 116 2.84 -2.49 -21.42
C ILE A 116 1.58 -2.37 -20.56
N ALA A 117 0.73 -3.40 -20.52
CA ALA A 117 -0.39 -3.46 -19.58
C ALA A 117 -0.56 -4.87 -19.02
N HIS A 118 -0.64 -4.96 -17.70
CA HIS A 118 -0.96 -6.15 -16.93
C HIS A 118 -2.35 -5.97 -16.30
N PRO A 119 -3.18 -7.03 -16.18
CA PRO A 119 -4.52 -6.94 -15.62
C PRO A 119 -4.53 -6.60 -14.12
#